data_AF-A0A7X7D732-F1
#
_entry.id   AF-A0A7X7D732-F1
#
_cell.length_a   1.000
_cell.length_b   1.000
_cell.length_c   1.000
_cell.angle_alpha   90.00
_cell.angle_beta   90.00
_cell.angle_gamma   90.00
#
_symmetry.space_group_name_H-M   'P 1'
#
loop_
_entity.id
_entity.type
_entity.pdbx_description
1 polymer ?
#
loop_
_entity_poly.entity_id
_entity_poly.type
_entity_poly.pdbx_seq_one_letter_code
_entity_poly.pdbx_strand_id
1 'polypeptide(L)' 'MSDRCDSCGDSGTDMKTVQRIYLKVDPLTHQVVDEQLADEFETWCPICRVTYAHQLI' A
#
# COMPACT_ATOMS: atom_id res chain seq x y z
N MET A 1 9.98 -9.97 -18.93
CA MET A 1 9.05 -8.91 -18.50
C MET A 1 8.31 -9.47 -17.31
N SER A 2 8.61 -8.97 -16.10
CA SER A 2 8.12 -9.52 -14.84
C SER A 2 6.84 -8.79 -14.43
N ASP A 3 5.72 -9.14 -15.06
CA ASP A 3 4.42 -8.57 -14.67
C ASP A 3 3.76 -9.49 -13.63
N ARG A 4 4.17 -9.28 -12.39
CA ARG A 4 3.67 -9.94 -11.19
C ARG A 4 3.20 -8.86 -10.21
N CYS A 5 2.26 -9.15 -9.32
CA CYS A 5 2.06 -8.25 -8.17
C CYS A 5 3.40 -8.11 -7.43
N ASP A 6 3.74 -6.89 -7.02
CA ASP A 6 5.03 -6.62 -6.35
C ASP A 6 5.13 -7.36 -5.01
N SER A 7 3.99 -7.69 -4.40
CA SER A 7 3.91 -8.37 -3.10
C SER A 7 3.96 -9.90 -3.18
N CYS A 8 3.28 -10.52 -4.16
CA CYS A 8 3.00 -11.96 -4.15
C CYS A 8 3.54 -12.75 -5.33
N GLY A 9 4.07 -12.09 -6.37
CA GLY A 9 4.47 -12.81 -7.58
C GLY A 9 3.32 -13.33 -8.47
N ASP A 10 2.07 -13.15 -8.06
CA ASP A 10 0.85 -13.64 -8.72
C ASP A 10 0.40 -12.74 -9.90
N SER A 11 -0.39 -13.32 -10.82
CA SER A 11 -0.92 -12.67 -12.02
C SER A 11 -2.44 -12.78 -12.05
N GLY A 12 -3.14 -11.73 -11.60
CA GLY A 12 -4.60 -11.64 -11.63
C GLY A 12 -5.08 -10.58 -12.62
N THR A 13 -6.31 -10.73 -13.14
CA THR A 13 -6.95 -9.75 -14.04
C THR A 13 -7.34 -8.43 -13.35
N ASP A 14 -7.44 -8.42 -12.02
CA ASP A 14 -7.89 -7.27 -11.22
C ASP A 14 -6.74 -6.61 -10.43
N MET A 15 -5.60 -6.44 -11.10
CA MET A 15 -4.48 -5.68 -10.54
C MET A 15 -4.86 -4.23 -10.34
N LYS A 16 -4.41 -3.66 -9.21
CA LYS A 16 -4.56 -2.24 -8.90
C LYS A 16 -3.21 -1.65 -8.53
N THR A 17 -2.95 -0.45 -9.05
CA THR A 17 -1.86 0.38 -8.58
C THR A 17 -2.25 0.99 -7.24
N VAL A 18 -1.40 0.82 -6.25
CA VAL A 18 -1.55 1.41 -4.91
C VAL A 18 -0.39 2.36 -4.65
N GLN A 19 -0.68 3.46 -3.96
CA GLN A 19 0.32 4.38 -3.44
C GLN A 19 0.40 4.22 -1.93
N ARG A 20 1.61 4.18 -1.39
CA ARG A 20 1.82 4.12 0.06
C ARG A 20 1.74 5.51 0.67
N ILE A 21 1.35 5.56 1.94
CA ILE A 21 1.46 6.77 2.77
C ILE A 21 2.29 6.45 4.01
N TYR A 22 3.15 7.37 4.41
CA TYR A 22 3.88 7.34 5.66
C TYR A 22 3.14 8.19 6.69
N LEU A 23 2.82 7.59 7.83
CA LEU A 23 2.25 8.31 8.96
C LEU A 23 3.39 8.79 9.86
N LYS A 24 3.43 10.09 10.15
CA LYS A 24 4.31 10.61 11.20
C LYS A 24 3.56 10.49 12.51
N VAL A 25 4.17 9.76 13.45
CA VAL A 25 3.61 9.49 14.76
C VAL A 25 4.42 10.25 15.79
N ASP A 26 3.73 10.98 16.67
CA ASP A 26 4.34 11.58 17.84
C ASP A 26 4.80 10.48 18.82
N PRO A 27 6.09 10.40 19.17
CA PRO A 27 6.63 9.32 19.97
C PRO A 27 6.19 9.35 21.44
N LEU A 28 5.69 10.48 21.94
CA LEU A 28 5.23 10.65 23.33
C LEU A 28 3.74 10.34 23.47
N THR A 29 2.93 10.72 22.49
CA THR A 29 1.47 10.56 22.53
C THR A 29 0.97 9.36 21.71
N HIS A 30 1.83 8.79 20.86
CA HIS A 30 1.49 7.78 19.85
C HIS A 30 0.36 8.19 18.91
N GLN A 31 0.09 9.50 18.78
CA GLN A 31 -0.90 10.01 17.85
C GLN A 31 -0.28 10.28 16.48
N VAL A 32 -1.05 10.05 15.42
CA VAL A 32 -0.69 10.48 14.06
C VAL A 32 -0.78 12.00 14.01
N VAL A 33 0.32 12.66 13.65
CA VAL A 33 0.40 14.13 13.59
C VAL A 33 0.51 14.65 12.16
N ASP A 34 0.87 13.80 11.21
CA ASP A 34 1.03 14.16 9.80
C ASP A 34 0.99 12.90 8.93
N GLU A 35 0.70 13.08 7.65
CA GLU A 35 0.75 12.04 6.62
C GLU A 35 1.54 12.54 5.41
N GLN A 36 2.34 11.65 4.82
CA GLN A 36 3.14 11.96 3.65
C GLN A 36 2.96 10.87 2.60
N LEU A 37 2.59 11.25 1.38
CA LEU A 37 2.56 10.32 0.25
C LEU A 37 3.97 9.79 -0.03
N ALA A 38 4.07 8.50 -0.27
CA ALA A 38 5.28 7.90 -0.83
C ALA A 38 5.31 8.18 -2.35
N ASP A 39 6.50 8.44 -2.88
CA ASP A 39 6.73 8.57 -4.32
C ASP A 39 6.74 7.19 -5.04
N GLU A 40 6.56 6.11 -4.28
CA GLU A 40 6.54 4.73 -4.76
C GLU A 40 5.10 4.25 -5.01
N PHE A 41 4.91 3.65 -6.19
CA PHE A 41 3.67 2.98 -6.59
C PHE A 41 3.93 1.49 -6.75
N GLU A 42 2.97 0.68 -6.31
CA GLU A 42 3.06 -0.78 -6.39
C GLU A 42 1.83 -1.36 -7.08
N THR A 43 1.99 -2.50 -7.75
CA THR A 43 0.90 -3.24 -8.39
C THR A 43 0.49 -4.42 -7.52
N TRP A 44 -0.78 -4.45 -7.10
CA TRP A 44 -1.29 -5.42 -6.14
C TRP A 44 -2.47 -6.22 -6.70
N CYS A 45 -2.48 -7.52 -6.41
CA CYS A 45 -3.60 -8.40 -6.74
C CYS A 45 -4.73 -8.27 -5.70
N PRO A 46 -5.95 -8.75 -6.00
CA PRO A 46 -7.08 -8.71 -5.05
C PRO A 46 -6.79 -9.36 -3.70
N ILE A 47 -6.04 -10.46 -3.67
CA ILE A 47 -5.73 -11.19 -2.44
C ILE A 47 -4.79 -10.37 -1.54
N CYS A 48 -3.67 -9.88 -2.10
CA CYS A 48 -2.75 -9.02 -1.36
C CYS A 48 -3.43 -7.77 -0.87
N ARG A 49 -4.37 -7.23 -1.65
CA ARG A 49 -5.17 -6.10 -1.21
C ARG A 49 -5.90 -6.40 0.11
N VAL A 50 -6.62 -7.50 0.21
CA VAL A 50 -7.37 -7.86 1.43
C VAL A 50 -6.46 -8.03 2.66
N THR A 51 -5.19 -8.41 2.48
CA THR A 51 -4.24 -8.60 3.58
C THR A 51 -3.64 -7.32 4.14
N TYR A 52 -3.77 -6.19 3.44
CA TYR A 52 -3.29 -4.89 3.91
C TYR A 52 -4.47 -4.00 4.26
N ALA A 53 -4.42 -3.37 5.43
CA ALA A 53 -5.39 -2.36 5.78
C ALA A 53 -5.16 -1.10 4.92
N HIS A 54 -5.76 -1.04 3.74
CA HIS A 54 -5.97 0.23 3.06
C HIS A 54 -7.32 0.80 3.46
N GLN A 55 -7.31 2.03 3.95
CA GLN A 55 -8.52 2.83 3.98
C GLN A 55 -8.79 3.31 2.55
N LEU A 56 -9.99 3.03 2.05
CA LEU A 56 -10.55 3.81 0.95
C LEU A 56 -10.77 5.21 1.52
N ILE A 57 -9.88 6.13 1.15
CA ILE A 57 -10.11 7.57 1.32
C ILE A 57 -11.17 8.00 0.31
#